data_AF-A0AAJ1F2R6-F1
#
_entry.id   AF-A0AAJ1F2R6-F1
#
_cell.length_a   1.000
_cell.length_b   1.000
_cell.length_c   1.000
_cell.angle_alpha   90.00
_cell.angle_beta   90.00
_cell.angle_gamma   90.00
#
_symmetry.space_group_name_H-M   'P 1'
#
loop_
_entity.id
_entity.type
_entity.pdbx_description
1 polymer ?
#
loop_
_entity_poly.entity_id
_entity_poly.type
_entity_poly.pdbx_seq_one_letter_code
_entity_poly.pdbx_strand_id
1 'polypeptide(L)'
;WLEVEIDGQKGRRETNTMPQWAGSCWYYIRYIDPHNSEVICDPKLLEKWLPVDLYVGGAEHAVLHLLYSRFWHKVLYDAGVVKCKEPWQRLFHQGMILGDNNEKMS
;
A
#
# COMPACT_ATOMS: atom_id res chain seq x y z
N TRP A 1 3.29 29.59 -3.97
CA TRP A 1 2.91 28.18 -3.76
C TRP A 1 4.13 27.37 -3.35
N LEU A 2 5.24 27.49 -4.08
CA LEU A 2 6.53 26.86 -3.73
C LEU A 2 7.13 27.48 -2.47
N GLU A 3 7.33 28.79 -2.46
CA GLU A 3 7.62 29.55 -1.24
C GLU A 3 6.33 29.70 -0.43
N VAL A 4 6.42 29.48 0.88
CA VAL A 4 5.32 29.55 1.84
C VAL A 4 5.76 30.27 3.10
N GLU A 5 4.81 30.91 3.77
CA GLU A 5 4.97 31.44 5.12
C GLU A 5 3.94 30.77 6.02
N ILE A 6 4.41 30.09 7.07
CA ILE A 6 3.57 29.39 8.05
C ILE A 6 4.03 29.87 9.43
N ASP A 7 3.11 30.44 10.22
CA ASP A 7 3.38 31.00 11.54
C ASP A 7 4.55 32.01 11.57
N GLY A 8 4.66 32.83 10.51
CA GLY A 8 5.71 33.83 10.35
C GLY A 8 7.08 33.28 9.92
N GLN A 9 7.19 31.97 9.68
CA GLN A 9 8.42 31.34 9.20
C GLN A 9 8.35 31.12 7.69
N LYS A 10 9.41 31.58 6.99
CA LYS A 10 9.57 31.35 5.56
C LYS A 10 10.10 29.95 5.31
N GLY A 11 9.43 29.22 4.43
CA GLY A 11 9.82 27.89 4.02
C GLY A 11 9.57 27.66 2.53
N ARG A 12 10.13 26.56 2.02
CA ARG A 12 9.95 26.11 0.63
C ARG A 12 9.36 24.71 0.62
N ARG A 13 8.30 24.51 -0.16
CA ARG A 13 7.69 23.18 -0.33
C ARG A 13 8.64 22.22 -1.03
N GLU A 14 8.55 20.95 -0.64
CA GLU A 14 9.14 19.84 -1.39
C GLU A 14 8.54 19.80 -2.81
N THR A 15 9.39 19.63 -3.81
CA THR A 15 9.00 19.60 -5.23
C THR A 15 9.02 18.22 -5.84
N ASN A 16 9.57 17.23 -5.12
CA ASN A 16 9.52 15.83 -5.50
C ASN A 16 8.14 15.25 -5.25
N THR A 17 7.80 14.21 -6.02
CA THR A 17 6.58 13.42 -5.84
C THR A 17 6.94 12.04 -5.31
N MET A 18 6.01 11.46 -4.56
CA MET A 18 6.15 10.07 -4.15
C MET A 18 6.01 9.15 -5.38
N PRO A 19 6.72 8.00 -5.43
CA PRO A 19 6.59 7.05 -6.53
C PRO A 19 5.23 6.33 -6.48
N GLN A 20 4.88 5.64 -7.57
CA GLN A 20 3.63 4.85 -7.67
C GLN A 20 3.41 3.87 -6.50
N TRP A 21 4.50 3.40 -5.87
CA TRP A 21 4.45 2.48 -4.74
C TRP A 21 3.82 3.10 -3.49
N ALA A 22 3.86 4.43 -3.32
CA ALA A 22 3.31 5.07 -2.13
C ALA A 22 1.80 4.82 -1.99
N GLY A 23 1.05 4.74 -3.10
CA GLY A 23 -0.35 4.34 -3.07
C GLY A 23 -0.52 2.83 -2.87
N SER A 24 0.20 2.00 -3.63
CA SER A 24 0.03 0.55 -3.59
C SER A 24 0.59 -0.12 -2.34
N CYS A 25 1.36 0.57 -1.50
CA CYS A 25 1.83 0.02 -0.21
C CYS A 25 0.72 -0.22 0.81
N TRP A 26 -0.42 0.49 0.72
CA TRP A 26 -1.47 0.44 1.74
C TRP A 26 -2.89 0.42 1.18
N TYR A 27 -3.06 0.33 -0.15
CA TYR A 27 -4.38 0.38 -0.80
C TYR A 27 -5.39 -0.66 -0.26
N TYR A 28 -4.93 -1.84 0.16
CA TYR A 28 -5.79 -2.88 0.73
C TYR A 28 -6.45 -2.45 2.05
N ILE A 29 -5.79 -1.56 2.82
CA ILE A 29 -6.40 -0.89 3.98
C ILE A 29 -7.48 0.07 3.52
N ARG A 30 -7.21 0.85 2.46
CA ARG A 30 -8.16 1.85 1.97
C ARG A 30 -9.45 1.23 1.43
N TYR A 31 -9.39 0.04 0.85
CA TYR A 31 -10.59 -0.67 0.40
C TYR A 31 -11.56 -1.06 1.52
N ILE A 32 -11.08 -1.19 2.77
CA ILE A 32 -11.92 -1.54 3.92
C ILE A 32 -12.86 -0.38 4.27
N ASP A 33 -12.39 0.86 4.14
CA ASP A 33 -13.14 2.07 4.50
C ASP A 33 -12.85 3.23 3.52
N PRO A 34 -13.35 3.13 2.26
CA PRO A 34 -12.92 3.99 1.16
C PRO A 34 -13.50 5.40 1.20
N HIS A 35 -14.47 5.68 2.06
CA HIS A 35 -15.17 6.98 2.14
C HIS A 35 -14.81 7.79 3.40
N ASN A 36 -13.96 7.27 4.28
CA ASN A 36 -13.55 7.97 5.50
C ASN A 36 -12.52 9.07 5.20
N SER A 37 -12.85 10.32 5.50
CA SER A 37 -11.98 11.49 5.33
C SER A 37 -11.16 11.85 6.57
N GLU A 38 -11.50 11.27 7.72
CA GLU A 38 -10.97 11.70 9.03
C GLU A 38 -9.79 10.84 9.47
N VAL A 39 -9.85 9.54 9.20
CA VAL A 39 -8.82 8.57 9.58
C VAL A 39 -8.51 7.62 8.42
N ILE A 40 -7.40 6.90 8.55
CA ILE A 40 -6.95 5.94 7.52
C ILE A 40 -7.99 4.84 7.25
N CYS A 41 -8.63 4.33 8.31
CA CYS A 41 -9.72 3.34 8.31
C CYS A 41 -10.25 3.20 9.77
N ASP A 42 -11.54 2.89 9.96
CA ASP A 42 -12.08 2.54 11.29
C ASP A 42 -11.30 1.36 11.92
N PRO A 43 -10.76 1.50 13.15
CA PRO A 43 -10.00 0.44 13.82
C PRO A 43 -10.73 -0.90 13.97
N LYS A 44 -12.06 -0.88 14.15
CA LYS A 44 -12.88 -2.10 14.25
C LYS A 44 -13.00 -2.79 12.90
N LEU A 45 -13.06 -2.02 11.81
CA LEU A 45 -13.06 -2.59 10.46
C LEU A 45 -11.69 -3.19 10.12
N LEU A 46 -10.59 -2.54 10.54
CA LEU A 46 -9.24 -3.10 10.39
C LEU A 46 -9.10 -4.44 11.10
N GLU A 47 -9.55 -4.54 12.34
CA GLU A 47 -9.51 -5.79 13.11
C GLU A 47 -10.38 -6.89 12.51
N LYS A 48 -11.48 -6.53 11.85
CA LYS A 48 -12.37 -7.48 11.20
C LYS A 48 -11.81 -8.04 9.89
N TRP A 49 -11.17 -7.21 9.08
CA TRP A 49 -10.85 -7.54 7.69
C TRP A 49 -9.36 -7.83 7.43
N LEU A 50 -8.48 -7.53 8.39
CA LEU A 50 -7.05 -7.84 8.26
C LEU A 50 -6.63 -9.03 9.16
N PRO A 51 -5.63 -9.81 8.73
CA PRO A 51 -4.92 -9.71 7.44
C PRO A 51 -5.75 -10.20 6.25
N VAL A 52 -5.32 -9.89 5.03
CA VAL A 52 -5.98 -10.42 3.82
C VAL A 52 -5.73 -11.93 3.71
N ASP A 53 -6.80 -12.73 3.66
CA ASP A 53 -6.73 -14.20 3.71
C ASP A 53 -6.05 -14.84 2.49
N LEU A 54 -6.25 -14.26 1.32
CA LEU A 54 -5.69 -14.70 0.04
C LEU A 54 -5.43 -13.49 -0.85
N TYR A 55 -4.15 -13.28 -1.18
CA TYR A 55 -3.74 -12.30 -2.17
C TYR A 55 -3.19 -13.02 -3.41
N VAL A 56 -3.68 -12.64 -4.59
CA VAL A 56 -3.27 -13.22 -5.87
C VAL A 56 -2.64 -12.13 -6.72
N GLY A 57 -1.42 -12.34 -7.19
CA GLY A 57 -0.71 -11.35 -7.98
C GLY A 57 0.57 -11.90 -8.62
N GLY A 58 1.04 -11.24 -9.67
CA GLY A 58 2.18 -11.72 -10.45
C GLY A 58 3.50 -11.71 -9.66
N ALA A 59 4.39 -12.64 -9.98
CA ALA A 59 5.69 -12.78 -9.30
C ALA A 59 6.65 -11.61 -9.58
N GLU A 60 6.38 -10.79 -10.60
CA GLU A 60 7.13 -9.57 -10.93
C GLU A 60 7.18 -8.55 -9.79
N HIS A 61 6.25 -8.64 -8.83
CA HIS A 61 6.19 -7.74 -7.69
C HIS A 61 6.92 -8.25 -6.43
N ALA A 62 7.62 -9.38 -6.50
CA ALA A 62 8.25 -10.04 -5.35
C ALA A 62 9.15 -9.12 -4.51
N VAL A 63 9.98 -8.30 -5.15
CA VAL A 63 10.92 -7.36 -4.48
C VAL A 63 10.52 -5.89 -4.64
N LEU A 64 9.31 -5.63 -5.13
CA LEU A 64 8.73 -4.29 -5.26
C LEU A 64 7.53 -4.18 -4.32
N HIS A 65 6.31 -4.14 -4.85
CA HIS A 65 5.09 -3.99 -4.07
C HIS A 65 4.98 -5.01 -2.91
N LEU A 66 5.33 -6.28 -3.11
CA LEU A 66 5.20 -7.28 -2.04
C LEU A 66 6.21 -7.06 -0.90
N LEU A 67 7.37 -6.48 -1.19
CA LEU A 67 8.32 -6.06 -0.16
C LEU A 67 7.87 -4.74 0.50
N TYR A 68 7.52 -3.73 -0.30
CA TYR A 68 7.17 -2.40 0.20
C TYR A 68 5.87 -2.39 1.00
N SER A 69 4.85 -3.12 0.57
CA SER A 69 3.58 -3.26 1.32
C SER A 69 3.79 -3.90 2.69
N ARG A 70 4.65 -4.91 2.78
CA ARG A 70 5.02 -5.53 4.07
C ARG A 70 5.80 -4.58 4.95
N PHE A 71 6.75 -3.83 4.39
CA PHE A 71 7.50 -2.81 5.12
C PHE A 71 6.55 -1.76 5.73
N TRP A 72 5.70 -1.15 4.90
CA TRP A 72 4.75 -0.13 5.38
C TRP A 72 3.73 -0.70 6.36
N HIS A 73 3.27 -1.94 6.16
CA HIS A 73 2.38 -2.59 7.13
C HIS A 73 3.04 -2.75 8.50
N LYS A 74 4.34 -3.05 8.56
CA LYS A 74 5.08 -3.13 9.82
C LYS A 74 5.25 -1.75 10.48
N VAL A 75 5.51 -0.71 9.70
CA VAL A 75 5.51 0.66 10.21
C VAL A 75 4.15 1.01 10.84
N LEU A 76 3.04 0.65 10.19
CA LEU A 76 1.69 0.85 10.72
C LEU A 76 1.39 -0.03 11.94
N TYR A 77 1.94 -1.24 12.01
CA TYR A 77 1.84 -2.12 13.18
C TYR A 77 2.56 -1.51 14.38
N ASP A 78 3.81 -1.07 14.19
CA ASP A 78 4.61 -0.44 15.26
C ASP A 78 3.99 0.89 15.72
N ALA A 79 3.35 1.63 14.81
CA ALA A 79 2.57 2.84 15.12
C ALA A 79 1.21 2.56 15.80
N GLY A 80 0.82 1.28 15.96
CA GLY A 80 -0.44 0.89 16.59
C GLY A 80 -1.70 1.05 15.73
N VAL A 81 -1.55 1.28 14.42
CA VAL A 81 -2.66 1.48 13.47
C VAL A 81 -3.32 0.16 13.10
N VAL A 82 -2.53 -0.90 12.87
CA VAL A 82 -3.01 -2.26 12.56
C VAL A 82 -2.56 -3.25 13.63
N LYS A 83 -3.34 -4.31 13.87
CA LYS A 83 -3.06 -5.32 14.91
C LYS A 83 -2.34 -6.57 14.39
N CYS A 84 -2.36 -6.83 13.10
CA CYS A 84 -1.63 -7.94 12.48
C CYS A 84 -0.23 -7.48 12.02
N LYS A 85 0.75 -8.39 12.01
CA LYS A 85 2.16 -8.08 11.64
C LYS A 85 2.45 -8.15 10.14
N GLU A 86 1.57 -8.76 9.37
CA GLU A 86 1.71 -9.01 7.95
C GLU A 86 0.39 -8.73 7.23
N PRO A 87 0.42 -8.11 6.03
CA PRO A 87 -0.79 -7.78 5.28
C PRO A 87 -1.41 -8.99 4.57
N TRP A 88 -0.59 -9.98 4.19
CA TRP A 88 -0.99 -11.12 3.36
C TRP A 88 -0.84 -12.42 4.15
N GLN A 89 -1.95 -13.09 4.47
CA GLN A 89 -1.93 -14.38 5.15
C GLN A 89 -1.51 -15.51 4.21
N ARG A 90 -1.96 -15.45 2.95
CA ARG A 90 -1.54 -16.34 1.86
C ARG A 90 -1.34 -15.53 0.59
N LEU A 91 -0.28 -15.85 -0.13
CA LEU A 91 0.07 -15.27 -1.42
C LEU A 91 0.10 -16.37 -2.49
N PHE A 92 -0.56 -16.13 -3.62
CA PHE A 92 -0.53 -17.03 -4.77
C PHE A 92 -0.10 -16.26 -6.02
N HIS A 93 0.87 -16.81 -6.76
CA HIS A 93 1.31 -16.24 -8.02
C HIS A 93 0.62 -16.94 -9.17
N GLN A 94 -0.24 -16.22 -9.90
CA GLN A 94 -0.82 -16.76 -11.12
C GLN A 94 0.25 -16.95 -12.19
N GLY A 95 0.12 -18.02 -12.97
CA GLY A 95 0.94 -18.23 -14.16
C GLY A 95 0.68 -17.15 -15.21
N MET A 96 1.69 -16.83 -16.01
CA MET A 96 1.56 -15.86 -17.09
C MET A 96 0.81 -16.48 -18.26
N ILE A 97 -0.16 -15.75 -18.80
CA ILE A 97 -0.76 -16.08 -20.09
C ILE A 97 0.25 -15.69 -21.18
N LEU A 98 0.53 -16.62 -22.08
CA LEU A 98 1.44 -16.41 -23.21
C LEU A 98 0.63 -16.04 -24.46
N GLY A 99 1.18 -15.18 -25.32
CA GLY A 99 0.67 -14.94 -26.66
C GLY A 99 1.07 -16.07 -27.62
N ASP A 100 0.60 -16.00 -28.87
CA ASP A 100 0.91 -16.99 -29.92
C ASP A 100 2.42 -17.08 -30.23
N ASN A 101 3.19 -16.05 -29.86
CA ASN A 101 4.65 -16.00 -29.95
C ASN A 101 5.36 -16.65 -28.75
N ASN A 102 4.62 -17.25 -27.81
CA ASN A 102 5.11 -17.81 -26.53
C ASN A 102 5.76 -16.79 -25.59
N GLU A 103 5.54 -15.49 -25.78
CA GLU A 103 5.98 -14.46 -24.85
C GLU A 103 4.86 -14.07 -23.89
N LYS A 104 5.21 -13.47 -22.74
CA LYS A 104 4.23 -12.92 -21.81
C LYS A 104 3.35 -11.91 -22.55
N MET A 105 2.03 -12.10 -22.47
CA MET A 105 1.08 -11.10 -22.97
C MET A 105 1.17 -9.83 -22.12
N SER A 106 1.39 -8.67 -22.75
CA SER A 106 1.58 -7.36 -22.10
C SER A 106 0.89 -6.24 -22.84
#